data_AF-A0A6I7Q7S2-F1
#
_entry.id   AF-A0A6I7Q7S2-F1
#
_cell.length_a   1.000
_cell.length_b   1.000
_cell.length_c   1.000
_cell.angle_alpha   90.00
_cell.angle_beta   90.00
_cell.angle_gamma   90.00
#
_symmetry.space_group_name_H-M   'P 1'
#
loop_
_entity.id
_entity.type
_entity.pdbx_description
1 polymer ?
#
loop_
_entity_poly.entity_id
_entity_poly.type
_entity_poly.pdbx_seq_one_letter_code
_entity_poly.pdbx_strand_id
1 'polypeptide(L)'
;MSTGSDWSVGDWCRHTRHTTRCRIIDRQSIWNETVFRVWLPTKDAIIRARDSDLAPLASLKQPIGRIGLSAVRAYRRRRLEQEHRERMATLDAAETSLPDLNAIMMLRVGPGFASESSAAAGA
;
A
#
# COMPACT_ATOMS: atom_id res chain seq x y z
N MET A 1 29.97 16.75 37.46
CA MET A 1 30.15 15.91 36.25
C MET A 1 28.76 15.65 35.69
N SER A 2 28.31 16.46 34.73
CA SER A 2 27.00 16.26 34.11
C SER A 2 27.19 15.25 32.98
N THR A 3 26.69 14.02 33.17
CA THR A 3 26.47 13.06 32.09
C THR A 3 25.43 13.67 31.16
N GLY A 4 25.86 14.39 30.12
CA GLY A 4 24.96 14.84 29.08
C GLY A 4 24.49 13.59 28.34
N SER A 5 23.22 13.23 28.49
CA SER A 5 22.71 12.04 27.81
C SER A 5 22.89 12.16 26.30
N ASP A 6 23.34 11.05 25.70
CA ASP A 6 23.72 10.92 24.29
C ASP A 6 22.50 10.82 23.36
N TRP A 7 21.49 11.65 23.57
CA TRP A 7 20.34 11.72 22.68
C TRP A 7 20.70 12.46 21.39
N SER A 8 20.40 11.84 20.26
CA SER A 8 20.58 12.42 18.93
C SER A 8 19.26 12.88 18.30
N VAL A 9 19.35 13.84 17.37
CA VAL A 9 18.17 14.28 16.61
C VAL A 9 17.69 13.13 15.73
N GLY A 10 16.40 12.85 15.78
CA GLY A 10 15.78 11.72 15.12
C GLY A 10 15.52 10.54 16.03
N ASP A 11 16.16 10.49 17.20
CA ASP A 11 15.95 9.41 18.16
C ASP A 11 14.53 9.40 18.70
N TRP A 12 14.01 8.18 18.81
CA TRP A 12 12.74 7.93 19.41
C TRP A 12 12.95 7.70 20.92
N CYS A 13 12.25 8.47 21.72
CA CYS A 13 12.28 8.42 23.17
C CYS A 13 10.85 8.36 23.72
N ARG A 14 10.72 8.11 25.01
CA ARG A 14 9.45 8.19 25.74
C ARG A 14 9.50 9.41 26.64
N HIS A 15 8.41 10.18 26.63
CA HIS A 15 8.21 11.22 27.64
C HIS A 15 7.68 10.59 28.93
N THR A 16 8.34 10.84 30.07
CA THR A 16 8.04 10.18 31.35
C THR A 16 6.62 10.47 31.85
N ARG A 17 6.15 11.71 31.71
CA ARG A 17 4.81 12.14 32.18
C ARG A 17 3.65 11.73 31.28
N HIS A 18 3.91 11.55 29.99
CA HIS A 18 2.85 11.29 29.00
C HIS A 18 2.84 9.82 28.54
N THR A 19 3.85 9.03 28.94
CA THR A 19 3.99 7.60 28.61
C THR A 19 3.80 7.30 27.11
N THR A 20 4.11 8.31 26.28
CA THR A 20 3.85 8.32 24.84
C THR A 20 5.18 8.20 24.11
N ARG A 21 5.17 7.56 22.93
CA ARG A 21 6.34 7.53 22.04
C ARG A 21 6.53 8.92 21.44
N CYS A 22 7.70 9.50 21.57
CA CYS A 22 8.01 10.85 21.12
C CYS A 22 9.32 10.84 20.32
N ARG A 23 9.51 11.78 19.39
CA ARG A 23 10.72 11.85 18.54
C ARG A 23 11.46 13.15 18.78
N ILE A 24 12.78 13.09 18.98
CA ILE A 24 13.63 14.27 19.17
C ILE A 24 13.80 14.96 17.81
N ILE A 25 13.42 16.23 17.72
CA ILE A 25 13.57 17.05 16.51
C ILE A 25 14.79 17.95 16.59
N ASP A 26 15.10 18.42 17.79
CA ASP A 26 16.16 19.40 17.98
C ASP A 26 16.78 19.27 19.37
N ARG A 27 18.06 19.58 19.45
CA ARG A 27 18.85 19.60 20.68
C ARG A 27 19.45 20.99 20.84
N GLN A 28 19.06 21.68 21.90
CA GLN A 28 19.55 23.01 22.22
C GLN A 28 20.30 22.97 23.55
N SER A 29 21.58 23.31 23.54
CA SER A 29 22.34 23.58 24.77
C SER A 29 22.32 25.07 25.05
N ILE A 30 21.85 25.46 26.23
CA ILE A 30 21.79 26.85 26.68
C ILE A 30 22.46 26.89 28.05
N TRP A 31 23.52 27.69 28.21
CA TRP A 31 24.20 27.94 29.50
C TRP A 31 24.41 26.67 30.35
N ASN A 32 24.92 25.60 29.73
CA ASN A 32 25.21 24.27 30.29
C ASN A 32 24.00 23.34 30.57
N GLU A 33 22.77 23.76 30.30
CA GLU A 33 21.58 22.88 30.33
C GLU A 33 21.22 22.44 28.91
N THR A 34 21.02 21.13 28.71
CA THR A 34 20.55 20.59 27.42
C THR A 34 19.05 20.43 27.46
N VAL A 35 18.37 21.14 26.54
CA VAL A 35 16.93 21.06 26.33
C VAL A 35 16.67 20.44 24.98
N PHE A 36 15.78 19.45 24.94
CA PHE A 36 15.37 18.76 23.72
C PHE A 36 14.00 19.27 23.28
N ARG A 37 13.83 19.51 21.99
CA ARG A 37 12.50 19.69 21.39
C ARG A 37 12.04 18.33 20.87
N VAL A 38 10.92 17.86 21.40
CA VAL A 38 10.42 16.51 21.13
C VAL A 38 9.00 16.61 20.59
N TRP A 39 8.74 15.92 19.49
CA TRP A 39 7.42 15.80 18.90
C TRP A 39 6.64 14.63 19.51
N LEU A 40 5.39 14.89 19.87
CA LEU A 40 4.42 13.90 20.29
C LEU A 40 3.50 13.55 19.11
N PRO A 41 3.64 12.39 18.47
CA PRO A 41 2.76 11.97 17.38
C PRO A 41 1.30 11.82 17.80
N THR A 42 1.02 11.49 19.07
CA THR A 42 -0.36 11.30 19.55
C THR A 42 -1.15 12.61 19.63
N LYS A 43 -0.46 13.74 19.82
CA LYS A 43 -1.09 15.06 19.95
C LYS A 43 -0.67 16.03 18.85
N ASP A 44 0.17 15.57 17.94
CA ASP A 44 0.84 16.36 16.91
C ASP A 44 1.41 17.69 17.44
N ALA A 45 2.13 17.63 18.57
CA ALA A 45 2.64 18.81 19.27
C ALA A 45 4.13 18.69 19.53
N ILE A 46 4.85 19.81 19.50
CA ILE A 46 6.27 19.87 19.86
C ILE A 46 6.39 20.46 21.26
N ILE A 47 7.05 19.73 22.18
CA ILE A 47 7.30 20.19 23.54
C ILE A 47 8.79 20.33 23.81
N ARG A 48 9.15 21.13 24.81
CA ARG A 48 10.50 21.17 25.37
C ARG A 48 10.58 20.20 26.53
N ALA A 49 11.56 19.31 26.51
CA ALA A 49 11.79 18.32 27.55
C ALA A 49 13.26 18.35 27.97
N ARG A 50 13.52 18.08 29.24
CA ARG A 50 14.88 17.84 29.73
C ARG A 50 15.19 16.36 29.67
N ASP A 51 16.47 16.04 29.83
CA ASP A 51 16.91 14.65 29.86
C ASP A 51 16.16 13.81 30.92
N SER A 52 15.91 14.37 32.10
CA SER A 52 15.14 13.70 33.16
C SER A 52 13.67 13.45 32.84
N ASP A 53 13.11 14.17 31.85
CA ASP A 53 11.76 13.95 31.35
C ASP A 53 11.73 12.92 30.19
N LEU A 54 12.88 12.45 29.72
CA LEU A 54 13.03 11.49 28.63
C LEU A 54 13.48 10.12 29.15
N ALA A 55 13.03 9.07 28.47
CA ALA A 55 13.42 7.70 28.78
C ALA A 55 13.52 6.87 27.49
N PRO A 56 14.34 5.81 27.46
CA PRO A 56 14.39 4.89 26.32
C PRO A 56 13.03 4.23 26.05
N LEU A 57 12.73 4.01 24.77
CA LEU A 57 11.49 3.35 24.37
C LEU A 57 11.44 1.87 24.72
N ALA A 58 12.60 1.21 24.78
CA ALA A 58 12.71 -0.21 25.14
C ALA A 58 12.15 -0.52 26.53
N SER A 59 12.03 0.48 27.41
CA SER A 59 11.41 0.34 28.73
C SER A 59 9.88 0.14 28.67
N LEU A 60 9.25 0.35 27.51
CA LEU A 60 7.87 -0.09 27.28
C LEU A 60 7.85 -1.61 27.07
N LYS A 61 7.74 -2.36 28.16
CA LYS A 61 7.18 -3.73 28.11
C LYS A 61 5.78 -3.63 27.50
N GLN A 62 5.65 -3.83 26.18
CA GLN A 62 4.32 -4.00 25.59
C GLN A 62 3.83 -5.42 25.84
N PRO A 63 2.66 -5.61 26.45
CA PRO A 63 1.87 -6.80 26.17
C PRO A 63 1.29 -6.64 24.76
N ILE A 64 2.03 -7.08 23.73
CA ILE A 64 1.56 -7.15 22.33
C ILE A 64 0.37 -8.15 22.18
N GLY A 65 -0.03 -8.84 23.24
CA GLY A 65 -1.03 -9.92 23.18
C GLY A 65 -2.51 -9.54 23.24
N ARG A 66 -2.92 -8.28 23.44
CA ARG A 66 -4.33 -8.01 23.82
C ARG A 66 -5.02 -6.78 23.22
N ILE A 67 -4.64 -6.35 22.03
CA ILE A 67 -5.42 -5.35 21.29
C ILE A 67 -5.86 -6.02 19.99
N GLY A 68 -7.18 -6.04 19.72
CA GLY A 68 -7.85 -6.77 18.63
C GLY A 68 -7.42 -6.42 17.18
N LEU A 69 -6.23 -5.88 16.99
CA LEU A 69 -5.61 -5.58 15.70
C LEU A 69 -5.38 -6.82 14.84
N SER A 70 -5.11 -8.00 15.42
CA SER A 70 -5.02 -9.25 14.66
C SER A 70 -6.38 -9.64 14.06
N ALA A 71 -7.45 -9.52 14.84
CA ALA A 71 -8.82 -9.78 14.38
C ALA A 71 -9.26 -8.76 13.32
N VAL A 72 -8.96 -7.46 13.49
CA VAL A 72 -9.27 -6.43 12.48
C VAL A 72 -8.46 -6.62 11.19
N ARG A 73 -7.18 -6.98 11.30
CA ARG A 73 -6.34 -7.32 10.14
C ARG A 73 -6.87 -8.55 9.40
N ALA A 74 -7.26 -9.59 10.13
CA ALA A 74 -7.84 -10.80 9.56
C ALA A 74 -9.18 -10.52 8.89
N TYR A 75 -10.05 -9.72 9.51
CA TYR A 75 -11.33 -9.31 8.93
C TYR A 75 -11.13 -8.49 7.66
N ARG A 76 -10.26 -7.47 7.69
CA ARG A 76 -9.94 -6.66 6.49
C ARG A 76 -9.35 -7.51 5.37
N ARG A 77 -8.46 -8.46 5.71
CA ARG A 77 -7.87 -9.38 4.74
C ARG A 77 -8.95 -10.25 4.08
N ARG A 78 -9.80 -10.88 4.88
CA ARG A 78 -10.89 -11.75 4.39
C ARG A 78 -11.87 -10.98 3.51
N ARG A 79 -12.21 -9.74 3.88
CA ARG A 79 -13.09 -8.89 3.07
C ARG A 79 -12.46 -8.54 1.72
N LEU A 80 -11.18 -8.16 1.70
CA LEU A 80 -10.45 -7.87 0.45
C LEU A 80 -10.33 -9.12 -0.43
N GLU A 81 -10.11 -10.30 0.16
CA GLU A 81 -10.07 -11.57 -0.56
C GLU A 81 -11.43 -11.93 -1.19
N GLN A 82 -12.53 -11.62 -0.53
CA GLN A 82 -13.89 -11.81 -1.07
C GLN A 82 -14.13 -10.89 -2.27
N GLU A 83 -13.90 -9.58 -2.10
CA GLU A 83 -14.06 -8.61 -3.19
C GLU A 83 -13.15 -8.94 -4.40
N HIS A 84 -11.94 -9.46 -4.14
CA HIS A 84 -11.03 -9.88 -5.20
C HIS A 84 -11.51 -11.14 -5.92
N ARG A 85 -12.00 -12.14 -5.19
CA ARG A 85 -12.54 -13.37 -5.77
C ARG A 85 -13.75 -13.10 -6.65
N GLU A 86 -14.63 -12.20 -6.24
CA GLU A 86 -15.80 -11.79 -7.04
C GLU A 86 -15.37 -11.14 -8.35
N ARG A 87 -14.35 -10.26 -8.31
CA ARG A 87 -13.79 -9.65 -9.52
C ARG A 87 -13.14 -10.67 -10.44
N MET A 88 -12.35 -11.60 -9.88
CA MET A 88 -11.71 -12.66 -10.67
C MET A 88 -12.74 -13.60 -11.29
N ALA A 89 -13.78 -14.00 -10.55
CA ALA A 89 -14.85 -14.85 -11.06
C ALA A 89 -15.62 -14.20 -12.23
N THR A 90 -15.77 -12.87 -12.20
CA THR A 90 -16.39 -12.12 -13.31
C THR A 90 -15.52 -12.17 -14.58
N LEU A 91 -14.20 -12.07 -14.42
CA LEU A 91 -13.25 -12.18 -15.52
C LEU A 91 -13.20 -13.62 -16.07
N ASP A 92 -13.12 -14.62 -15.21
CA ASP A 92 -13.10 -16.04 -15.61
C ASP A 92 -14.40 -16.44 -16.35
N ALA A 93 -15.55 -15.94 -15.89
CA ALA A 93 -16.84 -16.17 -16.54
C ALA A 93 -16.89 -15.52 -17.94
N ALA A 94 -16.31 -14.33 -18.11
CA ALA A 94 -16.19 -13.68 -19.41
C ALA A 94 -15.19 -14.40 -20.33
N GLU A 95 -14.07 -14.87 -19.80
CA GLU A 95 -13.06 -15.64 -20.55
C GLU A 95 -13.64 -16.97 -21.06
N THR A 96 -14.47 -17.63 -20.25
CA THR A 96 -15.17 -18.87 -20.65
C THR A 96 -16.13 -18.67 -21.84
N SER A 97 -16.54 -17.42 -22.10
CA SER A 97 -17.46 -17.07 -23.20
C SER A 97 -16.75 -16.67 -24.51
N LEU A 98 -15.43 -16.81 -24.60
CA LEU A 98 -14.67 -16.62 -25.84
C LEU A 98 -14.59 -17.96 -26.59
N PRO A 99 -15.52 -18.28 -27.51
CA PRO A 99 -15.26 -19.36 -28.45
C PRO A 99 -14.05 -18.95 -29.28
N ASP A 100 -13.04 -19.82 -29.31
CA ASP A 100 -11.82 -19.73 -30.09
C ASP A 100 -12.11 -19.10 -31.46
N LEU A 101 -11.61 -17.88 -31.67
CA LEU A 101 -11.88 -17.06 -32.86
C LEU A 101 -11.20 -17.73 -34.07
N ASN A 102 -11.90 -18.66 -34.71
CA ASN A 102 -11.50 -19.27 -35.96
C ASN A 102 -11.62 -18.22 -37.08
N ALA A 103 -10.49 -17.65 -37.50
CA ALA A 103 -10.45 -16.68 -38.58
C ALA A 103 -10.78 -17.38 -39.93
N ILE A 104 -12.01 -17.19 -40.44
CA ILE A 104 -12.39 -17.69 -41.76
C ILE A 104 -11.85 -16.75 -42.84
N MET A 105 -10.91 -17.26 -43.64
CA MET A 105 -10.38 -16.61 -44.85
C MET A 105 -11.48 -16.56 -45.92
N MET A 106 -11.86 -15.37 -46.41
CA MET A 106 -12.77 -15.25 -47.55
C MET A 106 -12.03 -15.41 -48.87
N LEU A 107 -12.29 -16.53 -49.57
CA LEU A 107 -11.87 -16.76 -50.95
C LEU A 107 -12.98 -16.31 -51.90
N ARG A 108 -12.71 -15.26 -52.69
CA ARG A 108 -13.63 -14.81 -53.74
C ARG A 108 -13.48 -15.71 -54.97
N VAL A 109 -14.53 -16.46 -55.31
CA VAL A 109 -14.67 -17.18 -56.58
C VAL A 109 -15.41 -16.28 -57.57
N GLY A 110 -14.77 -15.96 -58.70
CA GLY A 110 -15.40 -15.29 -59.84
C GLY A 110 -15.87 -16.32 -60.87
N PRO A 111 -16.98 -16.08 -61.60
CA PRO A 111 -17.49 -17.03 -62.57
C PRO A 111 -16.58 -17.07 -63.81
N GLY A 112 -15.89 -18.18 -63.99
CA GLY A 112 -15.53 -18.67 -65.31
C GLY A 112 -16.71 -19.45 -65.88
N PHE A 113 -16.98 -19.23 -67.17
CA PHE A 113 -17.90 -19.94 -68.07
C PHE A 113 -19.38 -19.50 -68.08
N ALA A 114 -19.71 -18.70 -69.10
CA ALA A 114 -20.97 -18.82 -69.83
C ALA A 114 -20.62 -19.32 -71.25
N SER A 115 -20.95 -20.58 -71.51
CA SER A 115 -21.01 -21.15 -72.86
C SER A 115 -22.41 -20.94 -73.41
N GLU A 116 -22.57 -20.10 -74.42
CA GLU A 116 -23.76 -20.08 -75.27
C GLU A 116 -23.34 -20.27 -76.73
N SER A 117 -23.71 -21.43 -77.25
CA SER A 117 -23.75 -21.73 -78.67
C SER A 117 -25.05 -21.15 -79.25
N SER A 118 -24.93 -20.27 -80.23
CA SER A 118 -26.00 -20.03 -81.20
C SER A 118 -25.41 -19.64 -82.54
N ALA A 119 -25.67 -20.49 -83.53
CA ALA A 119 -25.29 -20.34 -84.93
C ALA A 119 -26.26 -19.42 -85.68
N ALA A 120 -25.73 -18.58 -86.57
CA ALA A 120 -26.30 -18.16 -87.87
C ALA A 120 -25.40 -17.03 -88.42
N ALA A 121 -24.59 -17.26 -89.46
CA ALA A 121 -24.94 -17.17 -90.90
C ALA A 121 -24.99 -15.73 -91.43
N GLY A 122 -24.16 -15.42 -92.44
CA GLY A 122 -24.39 -14.27 -93.32
C GLY A 122 -23.13 -13.63 -93.93
N ALA A 123 -22.76 -14.11 -95.12
CA ALA A 123 -21.97 -13.49 -96.21
C ALA A 123 -20.48 -13.17 -95.98
#